data_AF-A0A2T0KZA1-F1
#
_entry.id   AF-A0A2T0KZA1-F1
#
_cell.length_a   1.000
_cell.length_b   1.000
_cell.length_c   1.000
_cell.angle_alpha   90.00
_cell.angle_beta   90.00
_cell.angle_gamma   90.00
#
_symmetry.space_group_name_H-M   'P 1'
#
loop_
_entity.id
_entity.type
_entity.pdbx_description
1 polymer ?
#
loop_
_entity_poly.entity_id
_entity_poly.type
_entity_poly.pdbx_seq_one_letter_code
_entity_poly.pdbx_strand_id
1 'polypeptide(L)' 'MEQEQTSQEEQIRMRAYYLWEQADDPKGTPDEYWDQARAEIEKEAPPVESGPDSGEPAK' A
#
# COMPACT_ATOMS: atom_id res chain seq x y z
N MET A 1 -1.78 3.77 18.09
CA MET A 1 -1.46 3.87 16.65
C MET A 1 -2.23 2.74 15.94
N GLU A 2 -3.56 2.75 15.96
CA GLU A 2 -4.38 1.69 15.33
C GLU A 2 -5.07 2.17 14.04
N GLN A 3 -5.06 3.49 13.81
CA GLN A 3 -5.74 4.16 12.70
C GLN A 3 -5.01 3.99 11.36
N GLU A 4 -3.72 3.67 11.38
CA GLU A 4 -2.88 3.59 10.18
C GLU A 4 -3.01 2.23 9.48
N GLN A 5 -3.17 1.15 10.26
CA GLN A 5 -3.38 -0.20 9.71
C GLN A 5 -4.73 -0.33 9.01
N THR A 6 -5.82 0.18 9.62
CA THR A 6 -7.14 0.16 8.96
C THR A 6 -7.14 1.01 7.69
N SER A 7 -6.45 2.15 7.70
CA SER A 7 -6.32 3.02 6.52
C SER A 7 -5.52 2.36 5.39
N GLN A 8 -4.47 1.59 5.70
CA GLN A 8 -3.75 0.81 4.68
C GLN A 8 -4.60 -0.35 4.15
N GLU A 9 -5.22 -1.14 5.01
CA GLU A 9 -6.08 -2.26 4.59
C GLU A 9 -7.26 -1.80 3.72
N GLU A 10 -7.88 -0.66 4.05
CA GLU A 10 -8.93 -0.05 3.23
C GLU A 10 -8.41 0.39 1.85
N GLN A 11 -7.21 0.96 1.78
CA GLN A 11 -6.58 1.32 0.50
C GLN A 11 -6.25 0.07 -0.34
N ILE A 12 -5.71 -0.96 0.29
CA ILE A 12 -5.41 -2.24 -0.37
C ILE A 12 -6.70 -2.85 -0.92
N ARG A 13 -7.78 -2.84 -0.13
CA ARG A 13 -9.08 -3.34 -0.57
C ARG A 13 -9.62 -2.59 -1.78
N MET A 14 -9.60 -1.27 -1.76
CA MET A 14 -10.05 -0.46 -2.90
C MET A 14 -9.19 -0.72 -4.14
N ARG A 15 -7.86 -0.76 -3.97
CA ARG A 15 -6.91 -0.98 -5.07
C ARG A 15 -7.05 -2.37 -5.66
N ALA A 16 -7.19 -3.41 -4.84
CA ALA A 16 -7.41 -4.79 -5.26
C ALA A 16 -8.72 -4.92 -6.05
N TYR A 17 -9.79 -4.30 -5.55
CA TYR A 17 -11.08 -4.26 -6.26
C TYR A 17 -10.96 -3.57 -7.62
N TYR A 18 -10.24 -2.45 -7.70
CA TYR A 18 -10.04 -1.71 -8.94
C TYR A 18 -9.18 -2.47 -9.95
N LEU A 19 -8.15 -3.18 -9.48
CA LEU A 19 -7.31 -4.07 -10.30
C LEU A 19 -8.12 -5.25 -10.85
N TRP A 20 -8.98 -5.84 -10.02
CA TRP A 20 -9.87 -6.92 -10.42
C TRP A 20 -10.95 -6.45 -11.41
N GLU A 21 -11.55 -5.28 -11.20
CA GLU A 21 -12.57 -4.72 -12.09
C GLU A 21 -11.99 -4.32 -13.46
N GLN A 22 -10.74 -3.83 -13.50
CA GLN A 22 -10.05 -3.54 -14.76
C GLN A 22 -9.52 -4.78 -15.48
N ALA A 23 -9.42 -5.92 -14.80
CA ALA A 23 -9.03 -7.16 -15.44
C ALA A 23 -10.20 -7.69 -16.28
N ASP A 24 -10.15 -7.42 -17.59
CA ASP A 24 -11.17 -7.82 -18.59
C ASP A 24 -11.40 -9.35 -18.61
N ASP A 25 -10.42 -10.13 -18.12
CA ASP A 25 -10.50 -11.57 -17.90
C ASP A 25 -9.73 -11.91 -16.59
N PRO A 26 -10.41 -11.99 -15.42
CA PRO A 26 -9.75 -12.24 -14.15
C PRO A 26 -9.34 -13.71 -14.07
N LYS A 27 -8.21 -14.04 -14.70
CA LYS A 27 -7.52 -15.33 -14.54
C LYS A 27 -6.84 -15.46 -13.18
N GLY A 28 -6.61 -14.34 -12.50
CA GLY A 28 -6.03 -14.29 -11.16
C GLY A 28 -7.08 -14.52 -10.09
N THR A 29 -6.64 -15.10 -8.97
CA THR A 29 -7.46 -15.18 -7.77
C THR A 29 -7.61 -13.81 -7.11
N PRO A 30 -8.70 -13.55 -6.36
CA PRO A 30 -8.82 -12.30 -5.58
C PRO A 30 -7.63 -12.05 -4.63
N ASP A 31 -6.97 -13.10 -4.14
CA ASP A 31 -5.73 -13.03 -3.37
C ASP A 31 -4.54 -12.46 -4.15
N GLU A 32 -4.40 -12.76 -5.45
CA GLU A 32 -3.33 -12.17 -6.29
C GLU A 32 -3.49 -10.66 -6.43
N TYR A 33 -4.71 -10.20 -6.70
CA TYR A 33 -5.00 -8.76 -6.80
C TYR A 33 -4.84 -8.06 -5.45
N TRP A 34 -5.12 -8.77 -4.35
CA TRP A 34 -4.91 -8.28 -3.00
C TRP A 34 -3.42 -8.11 -2.67
N ASP A 35 -2.59 -9.12 -2.95
CA ASP A 35 -1.15 -9.07 -2.71
C ASP A 35 -0.48 -7.98 -3.57
N GLN A 36 -0.90 -7.85 -4.83
CA GLN A 36 -0.45 -6.79 -5.72
C GLN A 36 -0.84 -5.41 -5.19
N ALA A 37 -2.09 -5.23 -4.76
CA ALA A 37 -2.55 -3.98 -4.15
C ALA A 37 -1.78 -3.66 -2.85
N ARG A 38 -1.49 -4.65 -2.02
CA ARG A 38 -0.68 -4.49 -0.81
C ARG A 38 0.71 -3.98 -1.13
N ALA A 39 1.39 -4.62 -2.08
CA ALA A 39 2.74 -4.23 -2.49
C ALA A 39 2.78 -2.81 -3.09
N GLU A 40 1.73 -2.40 -3.81
CA GLU A 40 1.61 -1.03 -4.34
C GLU A 40 1.43 -0.01 -3.21
N ILE A 41 0.49 -0.24 -2.29
CA ILE A 41 0.23 0.66 -1.15
C ILE A 41 1.44 0.75 -0.22
N GLU A 42 2.13 -0.36 0.04
CA GLU A 42 3.35 -0.39 0.87
C GLU A 42 4.52 0.36 0.20
N LYS A 43 4.59 0.37 -1.13
CA LYS A 43 5.57 1.18 -1.88
C LYS A 43 5.19 2.66 -2.00
N GLU A 44 3.90 2.98 -2.07
CA GLU A 44 3.40 4.37 -2.16
C GLU A 44 3.40 5.07 -0.80
N ALA A 45 3.25 4.34 0.30
CA ALA A 45 3.47 4.88 1.62
C ALA A 45 4.93 5.38 1.71
N PRO A 46 5.18 6.68 1.98
CA PRO A 46 6.53 7.10 2.32
C PRO A 46 6.99 6.23 3.50
N PRO A 47 8.26 5.81 3.56
CA PRO A 47 8.76 5.09 4.73
C PRO A 47 8.55 6.01 5.93
N VAL A 48 7.48 5.75 6.69
CA VAL A 48 7.26 6.46 7.94
C VAL A 48 8.43 6.06 8.82
N GLU A 49 9.29 7.04 9.08
CA GLU A 49 10.59 6.94 9.71
C GLU A 49 10.63 5.91 10.84
N SER A 50 11.43 4.86 10.67
CA SER A 50 12.15 4.30 11.80
C SER A 50 13.34 5.22 12.09
N GLY A 51 13.11 6.29 12.86
CA GLY A 51 14.14 7.07 13.55
C GLY A 51 14.33 8.51 13.04
N PRO A 52 14.41 9.51 13.95
CA PRO A 52 14.54 10.90 13.57
C PRO A 52 15.92 11.12 12.94
N ASP A 53 15.99 11.52 11.68
CA ASP A 53 17.21 12.13 11.16
C ASP A 53 17.27 13.58 11.66
N SER A 54 17.53 13.73 12.96
CA SER A 54 18.18 14.93 13.48
C SER A 54 19.67 14.75 13.28
N GLY A 55 20.16 15.32 12.18
CA GLY A 55 21.57 15.42 11.84
C GLY A 55 21.88 16.67 11.01
N GLU A 56 21.37 17.83 11.43
CA GLU A 56 21.84 19.25 11.33
C GLU A 56 22.85 19.69 10.20
N PRO A 57 22.80 20.94 9.67
CA PRO A 57 23.21 21.33 8.34
C PRO A 57 24.72 21.61 8.22
N ALA A 58 25.24 21.50 7.00
CA ALA A 58 26.61 21.90 6.69
C ALA A 58 26.69 22.75 5.41
N LYS A 59 26.80 24.06 5.65
CA LYS A 59 27.50 25.12 4.91
C LYS A 59 27.02 25.56 3.53
#